data_AF-A0AA86DYQ9-F1
#
_entry.id   AF-A0AA86DYQ9-F1
#
_cell.length_a   1.000
_cell.length_b   1.000
_cell.length_c   1.000
_cell.angle_alpha   90.00
_cell.angle_beta   90.00
_cell.angle_gamma   90.00
#
_symmetry.space_group_name_H-M   'P 1'
#
loop_
_entity.id
_entity.type
_entity.pdbx_description
1 polymer ?
#
loop_
_entity_poly.entity_id
_entity_poly.type
_entity_poly.pdbx_seq_one_letter_code
_entity_poly.pdbx_strand_id
1 'polypeptide(L)'
;MTQEELDALMAGDLDEMDDAAPAHSAIEESLESDEDEMSDSEALEVEKDKAATQMMHEYRPSSTMSWPPPPPTSDHKMVHQLDDVTKDSEIKATQVFDKLETVSNFMMSAEENAKEVIKLIETNITLFETLVTKFPKIDQFQKALDDNKGMKDRVEDLLMNAQMAEDEIMMTMDIMQYQDIHRQKIERVINVMRALSKYMSALFEGSKDDSKRVSSAVHIHGDETTEDVVSSEDIEALIASLGKK
;
A
#
# COMPACT_ATOMS: atom_id res chain seq x y z
N MET A 1 12.33 -8.95 44.81
CA MET A 1 13.20 -9.86 44.04
C MET A 1 14.60 -9.26 44.04
N THR A 2 15.59 -10.02 44.47
CA THR A 2 17.01 -9.62 44.43
C THR A 2 17.64 -10.09 43.12
N GLN A 3 18.75 -9.46 42.70
CA GLN A 3 19.45 -9.81 41.44
C GLN A 3 19.80 -11.31 41.35
N GLU A 4 20.12 -11.92 42.50
CA GLU A 4 20.49 -13.32 42.65
C GLU A 4 19.36 -14.31 42.31
N GLU A 5 18.09 -13.89 42.46
CA GLU A 5 16.91 -14.68 42.05
C GLU A 5 16.65 -14.61 40.53
N LEU A 6 17.15 -13.57 39.85
CA LEU A 6 17.06 -13.40 38.39
C LEU A 6 18.17 -14.16 37.65
N ASP A 7 19.41 -14.13 38.15
CA ASP A 7 20.52 -14.87 37.54
C ASP A 7 20.34 -16.39 37.67
N ALA A 8 19.76 -16.88 38.78
CA ALA A 8 19.40 -18.29 38.94
C ALA A 8 18.33 -18.76 37.93
N LEU A 9 17.51 -17.84 37.41
CA LEU A 9 16.47 -18.11 36.42
C LEU A 9 17.01 -18.06 34.98
N MET A 10 18.12 -17.34 34.71
CA MET A 10 18.81 -17.35 33.41
C MET A 10 19.83 -18.48 33.27
N ALA A 11 20.43 -18.96 34.36
CA ALA A 11 21.46 -20.00 34.32
C ALA A 11 20.90 -21.45 34.22
N GLY A 12 19.59 -21.62 34.04
CA GLY A 12 18.88 -22.85 34.45
C GLY A 12 18.48 -23.88 33.40
N ASP A 13 18.47 -23.58 32.08
CA ASP A 13 17.73 -24.45 31.12
C ASP A 13 18.17 -24.46 29.64
N LEU A 14 19.40 -24.04 29.26
CA LEU A 14 19.77 -23.93 27.82
C LEU A 14 21.16 -24.44 27.38
N ASP A 15 21.87 -25.21 28.21
CA ASP A 15 23.06 -25.97 27.78
C ASP A 15 22.74 -27.48 27.70
N GLU A 16 22.20 -27.91 26.54
CA GLU A 16 22.34 -29.23 25.88
C GLU A 16 21.12 -29.57 24.98
N MET A 17 21.05 -28.98 23.78
CA MET A 17 20.84 -29.74 22.51
C MET A 17 20.87 -28.81 21.29
N ASP A 18 22.06 -28.69 20.70
CA ASP A 18 22.28 -28.12 19.38
C ASP A 18 22.01 -29.18 18.29
N ASP A 19 21.09 -28.89 17.35
CA ASP A 19 21.35 -28.77 15.90
C ASP A 19 20.04 -28.95 15.06
N ALA A 20 19.97 -28.27 13.92
CA ALA A 20 19.05 -28.45 12.79
C ALA A 20 17.54 -28.11 12.95
N ALA A 21 17.25 -26.81 13.06
CA ALA A 21 16.16 -26.05 12.38
C ALA A 21 14.72 -26.65 12.23
N PRO A 22 13.69 -26.02 12.83
CA PRO A 22 12.29 -26.31 12.57
C PRO A 22 11.61 -25.32 11.58
N ALA A 23 10.57 -25.82 10.92
CA ALA A 23 9.62 -25.06 10.12
C ALA A 23 8.30 -24.77 10.91
N HIS A 24 7.55 -23.77 10.45
CA HIS A 24 6.09 -23.57 10.60
C HIS A 24 5.36 -23.92 11.93
N SER A 25 4.81 -22.88 12.57
CA SER A 25 3.40 -22.80 13.04
C SER A 25 3.11 -21.33 13.44
N ALA A 26 2.14 -20.61 12.89
CA ALA A 26 0.69 -20.81 12.96
C ALA A 26 0.12 -20.51 14.36
N ILE A 27 -0.31 -19.25 14.58
CA ILE A 27 -1.36 -18.89 15.53
C ILE A 27 -2.32 -17.92 14.81
N GLU A 28 -3.57 -18.33 14.68
CA GLU A 28 -4.71 -17.48 14.37
C GLU A 28 -5.10 -16.68 15.63
N GLU A 29 -5.50 -15.43 15.47
CA GLU A 29 -6.60 -14.89 16.29
C GLU A 29 -7.45 -13.96 15.44
N SER A 30 -8.77 -14.16 15.52
CA SER A 30 -9.79 -13.60 14.64
C SER A 30 -10.66 -12.60 15.39
N LEU A 31 -11.03 -11.50 14.73
CA LEU A 31 -12.21 -10.70 15.07
C LEU A 31 -12.91 -10.27 13.76
N GLU A 32 -14.15 -10.73 13.60
CA GLU A 32 -15.11 -10.32 12.57
C GLU A 32 -16.20 -9.39 13.18
N SER A 33 -17.18 -8.98 12.37
CA SER A 33 -18.35 -8.11 12.63
C SER A 33 -18.08 -6.59 12.77
N ASP A 34 -18.93 -5.64 12.34
CA ASP A 34 -20.07 -5.54 11.38
C ASP A 34 -20.26 -4.01 11.10
N GLU A 35 -21.02 -3.44 10.15
CA GLU A 35 -22.05 -3.90 9.19
C GLU A 35 -21.95 -3.04 7.88
N ASP A 36 -22.91 -3.13 6.94
CA ASP A 36 -22.94 -2.43 5.63
C ASP A 36 -23.47 -0.96 5.62
N GLU A 37 -23.21 -0.26 4.48
CA GLU A 37 -24.08 0.69 3.72
C GLU A 37 -23.21 1.76 2.99
N MET A 38 -23.39 2.14 1.72
CA MET A 38 -24.34 1.76 0.66
C MET A 38 -23.83 2.21 -0.74
N SER A 39 -24.23 1.47 -1.80
CA SER A 39 -24.64 1.98 -3.13
C SER A 39 -23.72 2.91 -3.97
N ASP A 40 -23.11 2.36 -5.03
CA ASP A 40 -23.40 2.67 -6.47
C ASP A 40 -22.17 2.40 -7.39
N SER A 41 -21.89 1.13 -7.73
CA SER A 41 -20.83 0.78 -8.70
C SER A 41 -20.99 -0.58 -9.44
N GLU A 42 -22.09 -1.33 -9.25
CA GLU A 42 -22.25 -2.67 -9.85
C GLU A 42 -22.21 -2.68 -11.40
N ALA A 43 -22.45 -1.54 -12.05
CA ALA A 43 -22.37 -1.40 -13.50
C ALA A 43 -20.94 -1.32 -14.06
N LEU A 44 -19.92 -1.00 -13.25
CA LEU A 44 -18.54 -0.78 -13.70
C LEU A 44 -17.61 -1.98 -13.49
N GLU A 45 -17.92 -2.86 -12.53
CA GLU A 45 -17.07 -4.03 -12.23
C GLU A 45 -17.30 -5.16 -13.23
N VAL A 46 -18.54 -5.38 -13.68
CA VAL A 46 -18.89 -6.41 -14.67
C VAL A 46 -18.22 -6.18 -16.04
N GLU A 47 -17.91 -4.93 -16.41
CA GLU A 47 -17.12 -4.61 -17.61
C GLU A 47 -15.62 -4.89 -17.40
N LYS A 48 -15.06 -4.55 -16.23
CA LYS A 48 -13.65 -4.83 -15.92
C LYS A 48 -13.36 -6.33 -15.82
N ASP A 49 -14.22 -7.09 -15.17
CA ASP A 49 -14.04 -8.55 -15.06
C ASP A 49 -14.20 -9.25 -16.41
N LYS A 50 -15.09 -8.76 -17.30
CA LYS A 50 -15.15 -9.24 -18.68
C LYS A 50 -13.88 -8.91 -19.46
N ALA A 51 -13.34 -7.69 -19.34
CA ALA A 51 -12.09 -7.31 -20.01
C ALA A 51 -10.89 -8.11 -19.48
N ALA A 52 -10.76 -8.27 -18.17
CA ALA A 52 -9.69 -9.05 -17.54
C ALA A 52 -9.79 -10.55 -17.88
N THR A 53 -11.00 -11.12 -17.86
CA THR A 53 -11.24 -12.53 -18.23
C THR A 53 -11.07 -12.76 -19.73
N GLN A 54 -11.42 -11.79 -20.59
CA GLN A 54 -11.13 -11.83 -22.03
C GLN A 54 -9.61 -11.83 -22.28
N MET A 55 -8.85 -10.92 -21.66
CA MET A 55 -7.38 -10.92 -21.78
C MET A 55 -6.73 -12.21 -21.25
N MET A 56 -7.28 -12.82 -20.20
CA MET A 56 -6.80 -14.11 -19.68
C MET A 56 -7.12 -15.29 -20.61
N HIS A 57 -8.19 -15.23 -21.42
CA HIS A 57 -8.49 -16.22 -22.47
C HIS A 57 -7.81 -15.93 -23.82
N GLU A 58 -7.43 -14.68 -24.10
CA GLU A 58 -6.58 -14.31 -25.24
C GLU A 58 -5.09 -14.63 -25.04
N TYR A 59 -4.66 -15.05 -23.85
CA TYR A 59 -3.35 -15.71 -23.68
C TYR A 59 -3.34 -17.19 -24.11
N ARG A 60 -4.24 -17.57 -25.03
CA ARG A 60 -3.97 -18.66 -25.97
C ARG A 60 -3.26 -18.06 -27.19
N PRO A 61 -2.06 -18.52 -27.58
CA PRO A 61 -1.45 -18.10 -28.83
C PRO A 61 -2.38 -18.47 -30.00
N SER A 62 -3.16 -17.51 -30.48
CA SER A 62 -3.91 -17.69 -31.71
C SER A 62 -2.89 -17.80 -32.84
N SER A 63 -2.97 -18.86 -33.65
CA SER A 63 -2.05 -19.10 -34.77
C SER A 63 -2.09 -18.01 -35.85
N THR A 64 -3.06 -17.09 -35.77
CA THR A 64 -3.22 -15.91 -36.63
C THR A 64 -2.59 -14.63 -36.06
N MET A 65 -2.07 -14.61 -34.84
CA MET A 65 -1.48 -13.42 -34.23
C MET A 65 0.00 -13.29 -34.63
N SER A 66 0.38 -12.15 -35.22
CA SER A 66 1.73 -11.95 -35.76
C SER A 66 2.78 -11.96 -34.64
N TRP A 67 3.68 -12.94 -34.67
CA TRP A 67 4.84 -13.03 -33.79
C TRP A 67 5.98 -12.11 -34.29
N PRO A 68 6.76 -11.45 -33.42
CA PRO A 68 6.67 -11.44 -31.96
C PRO A 68 5.56 -10.51 -31.43
N PRO A 69 5.06 -10.74 -30.20
CA PRO A 69 4.14 -9.83 -29.54
C PRO A 69 4.78 -8.44 -29.37
N PRO A 70 3.99 -7.35 -29.40
CA PRO A 70 4.51 -6.01 -29.22
C PRO A 70 5.22 -5.87 -27.85
N PRO A 71 6.34 -5.13 -27.78
CA PRO A 71 7.07 -4.96 -26.53
C PRO A 71 6.19 -4.29 -25.47
N PRO A 72 6.30 -4.68 -24.18
CA PRO A 72 5.47 -4.10 -23.12
C PRO A 72 5.57 -2.57 -23.07
N THR A 73 4.43 -1.89 -23.21
CA THR A 73 4.34 -0.43 -22.99
C THR A 73 4.64 -0.10 -21.52
N SER A 74 4.93 1.16 -21.22
CA SER A 74 5.33 1.57 -19.86
C SER A 74 4.31 1.12 -18.81
N ASP A 75 3.03 1.26 -19.14
CA ASP A 75 1.89 0.93 -18.27
C ASP A 75 1.76 -0.56 -17.97
N HIS A 76 2.41 -1.45 -18.73
CA HIS A 76 2.42 -2.90 -18.50
C HIS A 76 3.72 -3.39 -17.82
N LYS A 77 4.61 -2.47 -17.41
CA LYS A 77 5.82 -2.80 -16.66
C LYS A 77 5.55 -2.72 -15.17
N MET A 78 5.11 -3.84 -14.59
CA MET A 78 4.80 -3.99 -13.16
C MET A 78 5.89 -3.40 -12.22
N VAL A 79 7.17 -3.55 -12.56
CA VAL A 79 8.28 -2.96 -11.79
C VAL A 79 8.23 -1.43 -11.78
N HIS A 80 7.94 -0.79 -12.92
CA HIS A 80 7.82 0.67 -13.03
C HIS A 80 6.58 1.18 -12.30
N GLN A 81 5.45 0.47 -12.40
CA GLN A 81 4.25 0.78 -11.62
C GLN A 81 4.52 0.76 -10.10
N LEU A 82 5.29 -0.22 -9.62
CA LEU A 82 5.66 -0.32 -8.21
C LEU A 82 6.66 0.77 -7.78
N ASP A 83 7.63 1.14 -8.64
CA ASP A 83 8.51 2.30 -8.41
C ASP A 83 7.67 3.61 -8.32
N ASP A 84 6.71 3.81 -9.24
CA ASP A 84 5.84 5.00 -9.28
C ASP A 84 4.91 5.08 -8.06
N VAL A 85 4.25 3.97 -7.69
CA VAL A 85 3.40 3.87 -6.48
C VAL A 85 4.21 4.17 -5.22
N THR A 86 5.46 3.71 -5.16
CA THR A 86 6.35 4.00 -4.03
C THR A 86 6.61 5.50 -3.89
N LYS A 87 6.92 6.16 -5.00
CA LYS A 87 7.24 7.59 -5.05
C LYS A 87 6.04 8.50 -4.80
N ASP A 88 4.87 8.18 -5.37
CA ASP A 88 3.63 8.93 -5.12
C ASP A 88 3.16 8.75 -3.67
N SER A 89 3.33 7.55 -3.11
CA SER A 89 3.08 7.25 -1.69
C SER A 89 3.97 8.09 -0.77
N GLU A 90 5.28 8.19 -1.03
CA GLU A 90 6.22 9.05 -0.28
C GLU A 90 5.80 10.53 -0.32
N ILE A 91 5.51 11.07 -1.50
CA ILE A 91 5.09 12.48 -1.65
C ILE A 91 3.78 12.76 -0.89
N LYS A 92 2.83 11.82 -0.94
CA LYS A 92 1.56 11.94 -0.20
C LYS A 92 1.76 11.79 1.31
N ALA A 93 2.70 10.94 1.76
CA ALA A 93 3.08 10.83 3.17
C ALA A 93 3.49 12.20 3.73
N THR A 94 4.43 12.87 3.06
CA THR A 94 4.92 14.19 3.47
C THR A 94 3.77 15.21 3.51
N GLN A 95 2.91 15.24 2.49
CA GLN A 95 1.76 16.15 2.46
C GLN A 95 0.74 15.89 3.59
N VAL A 96 0.57 14.64 4.02
CA VAL A 96 -0.28 14.32 5.19
C VAL A 96 0.43 14.72 6.48
N PHE A 97 1.75 14.53 6.61
CA PHE A 97 2.53 14.98 7.77
C PHE A 97 2.45 16.50 7.94
N ASP A 98 2.72 17.27 6.88
CA ASP A 98 2.62 18.74 6.87
C ASP A 98 1.22 19.20 7.31
N LYS A 99 0.17 18.45 6.93
CA LYS A 99 -1.21 18.73 7.33
C LYS A 99 -1.49 18.36 8.78
N LEU A 100 -1.02 17.21 9.27
CA LEU A 100 -1.17 16.81 10.67
C LEU A 100 -0.46 17.80 11.60
N GLU A 101 0.76 18.23 11.26
CA GLU A 101 1.48 19.29 11.99
C GLU A 101 0.69 20.61 11.96
N THR A 102 0.14 21.00 10.80
CA THR A 102 -0.71 22.20 10.69
C THR A 102 -1.95 22.11 11.59
N VAL A 103 -2.62 20.95 11.64
CA VAL A 103 -3.82 20.76 12.50
C VAL A 103 -3.44 20.70 13.98
N SER A 104 -2.34 20.05 14.35
CA SER A 104 -1.81 20.04 15.73
C SER A 104 -1.55 21.47 16.24
N ASN A 105 -0.88 22.31 15.44
CA ASN A 105 -0.68 23.73 15.78
C ASN A 105 -2.00 24.50 15.94
N PHE A 106 -3.03 24.20 15.14
CA PHE A 106 -4.36 24.79 15.32
C PHE A 106 -5.07 24.28 16.59
N MET A 107 -4.95 23.00 16.95
CA MET A 107 -5.51 22.45 18.19
C MET A 107 -4.83 23.05 19.42
N MET A 108 -3.50 23.14 19.45
CA MET A 108 -2.75 23.78 20.53
C MET A 108 -3.14 25.25 20.70
N SER A 109 -3.33 25.97 19.58
CA SER A 109 -3.85 27.34 19.61
C SER A 109 -5.28 27.41 20.15
N ALA A 110 -6.16 26.46 19.78
CA ALA A 110 -7.52 26.39 20.31
C ALA A 110 -7.54 26.06 21.81
N GLU A 111 -6.62 25.21 22.27
CA GLU A 111 -6.43 24.85 23.68
C GLU A 111 -6.04 26.07 24.53
N GLU A 112 -5.06 26.86 24.07
CA GLU A 112 -4.66 28.10 24.74
C GLU A 112 -5.81 29.12 24.80
N ASN A 113 -6.49 29.36 23.68
CA ASN A 113 -7.64 30.26 23.63
C ASN A 113 -8.78 29.81 24.55
N ALA A 114 -9.09 28.50 24.59
CA ALA A 114 -10.10 27.96 25.51
C ALA A 114 -9.72 28.18 26.98
N LYS A 115 -8.45 27.96 27.35
CA LYS A 115 -7.92 28.24 28.70
C LYS A 115 -7.99 29.73 29.06
N GLU A 116 -7.81 30.65 28.12
CA GLU A 116 -8.01 32.09 28.36
C GLU A 116 -9.48 32.45 28.56
N VAL A 117 -10.38 31.92 27.71
CA VAL A 117 -11.83 32.13 27.83
C VAL A 117 -12.37 31.59 29.15
N ILE A 118 -11.91 30.41 29.60
CA ILE A 118 -12.28 29.85 30.92
C ILE A 118 -11.90 30.82 32.06
N LYS A 119 -10.68 31.37 32.08
CA LYS A 119 -10.26 32.35 33.10
C LYS A 119 -11.15 33.59 33.10
N LEU A 120 -11.52 34.10 31.91
CA LEU A 120 -12.42 35.24 31.79
C LEU A 120 -13.83 34.90 32.32
N ILE A 121 -14.38 33.73 31.98
CA ILE A 121 -15.67 33.26 32.51
C ILE A 121 -15.61 33.11 34.04
N GLU A 122 -14.52 32.59 34.62
CA GLU A 122 -14.36 32.50 36.07
C GLU A 122 -14.38 33.89 36.73
N THR A 123 -13.69 34.89 36.17
CA THR A 123 -13.79 36.27 36.69
C THR A 123 -15.21 36.83 36.60
N ASN A 124 -15.95 36.57 35.51
CA ASN A 124 -17.36 36.94 35.39
C ASN A 124 -18.25 36.24 36.43
N ILE A 125 -18.02 34.94 36.69
CA ILE A 125 -18.75 34.16 37.72
C ILE A 125 -18.57 34.83 39.08
N THR A 126 -17.35 35.14 39.51
CA THR A 126 -17.11 35.79 40.82
C THR A 126 -17.75 37.19 40.93
N LEU A 127 -17.79 37.93 39.82
CA LEU A 127 -18.47 39.22 39.72
C LEU A 127 -19.98 39.06 39.88
N PHE A 128 -20.60 38.12 39.16
CA PHE A 128 -22.04 37.87 39.26
C PHE A 128 -22.44 37.28 40.62
N GLU A 129 -21.65 36.40 41.24
CA GLU A 129 -21.87 35.93 42.62
C GLU A 129 -21.87 37.09 43.61
N THR A 130 -20.96 38.05 43.44
CA THR A 130 -20.93 39.29 44.23
C THR A 130 -22.19 40.14 43.99
N LEU A 131 -22.63 40.30 42.73
CA LEU A 131 -23.83 41.07 42.40
C LEU A 131 -25.12 40.42 42.91
N VAL A 132 -25.30 39.10 42.77
CA VAL A 132 -26.43 38.35 43.33
C VAL A 132 -26.49 38.52 44.85
N THR A 133 -25.34 38.41 45.52
CA THR A 133 -25.25 38.59 46.99
C THR A 133 -25.61 40.01 47.43
N LYS A 134 -25.24 41.05 46.66
CA LYS A 134 -25.52 42.45 46.98
C LYS A 134 -26.93 42.90 46.56
N PHE A 135 -27.49 42.32 45.51
CA PHE A 135 -28.76 42.70 44.91
C PHE A 135 -29.70 41.49 44.68
N PRO A 136 -30.10 40.77 45.75
CA PRO A 136 -30.87 39.52 45.66
C PRO A 136 -32.32 39.68 45.18
N LYS A 137 -32.71 40.87 44.70
CA LYS A 137 -34.02 41.19 44.11
C LYS A 137 -33.95 41.39 42.59
N ILE A 138 -32.80 41.10 41.97
CA ILE A 138 -32.57 41.27 40.53
C ILE A 138 -32.29 39.89 39.93
N ASP A 139 -33.35 39.20 39.53
CA ASP A 139 -33.32 37.84 38.96
C ASP A 139 -32.41 37.73 37.73
N GLN A 140 -32.20 38.84 37.00
CA GLN A 140 -31.29 38.90 35.86
C GLN A 140 -29.83 38.58 36.23
N PHE A 141 -29.37 38.91 37.44
CA PHE A 141 -28.02 38.58 37.88
C PHE A 141 -27.86 37.10 38.19
N GLN A 142 -28.90 36.45 38.75
CA GLN A 142 -28.92 35.01 38.95
C GLN A 142 -28.90 34.29 37.61
N LYS A 143 -29.75 34.72 36.66
CA LYS A 143 -29.74 34.15 35.31
C LYS A 143 -28.38 34.31 34.62
N ALA A 144 -27.78 35.51 34.68
CA ALA A 144 -26.47 35.73 34.08
C ALA A 144 -25.35 34.89 34.73
N LEU A 145 -25.43 34.63 36.04
CA LEU A 145 -24.53 33.71 36.74
C LEU A 145 -24.67 32.27 36.24
N ASP A 146 -25.90 31.79 36.12
CA ASP A 146 -26.20 30.43 35.66
C ASP A 146 -25.83 30.25 34.16
N ASP A 147 -26.10 31.26 33.32
CA ASP A 147 -25.67 31.32 31.93
C ASP A 147 -24.13 31.30 31.80
N ASN A 148 -23.38 31.97 32.70
CA ASN A 148 -21.91 31.92 32.71
C ASN A 148 -21.37 30.56 33.19
N LYS A 149 -22.02 29.90 34.16
CA LYS A 149 -21.64 28.54 34.59
C LYS A 149 -21.82 27.54 33.46
N GLY A 150 -22.99 27.52 32.81
CA GLY A 150 -23.21 26.67 31.64
C GLY A 150 -22.36 27.05 30.41
N MET A 151 -21.84 28.27 30.34
CA MET A 151 -20.83 28.64 29.34
C MET A 151 -19.44 28.09 29.70
N LYS A 152 -19.07 28.07 30.99
CA LYS A 152 -17.81 27.49 31.46
C LYS A 152 -17.74 26.01 31.08
N ASP A 153 -18.76 25.24 31.45
CA ASP A 153 -18.83 23.79 31.22
C ASP A 153 -18.62 23.47 29.72
N ARG A 154 -19.29 24.21 28.82
CA ARG A 154 -19.16 24.04 27.36
C ARG A 154 -17.76 24.38 26.81
N VAL A 155 -17.03 25.29 27.43
CA VAL A 155 -15.65 25.62 27.01
C VAL A 155 -14.66 24.61 27.60
N GLU A 156 -14.93 24.05 28.78
CA GLU A 156 -14.20 22.90 29.33
C GLU A 156 -14.40 21.63 28.46
N ASP A 157 -15.62 21.38 27.97
CA ASP A 157 -15.89 20.32 26.97
C ASP A 157 -15.11 20.56 25.67
N LEU A 158 -15.08 21.81 25.17
CA LEU A 158 -14.33 22.16 23.95
C LEU A 158 -12.81 22.00 24.14
N LEU A 159 -12.29 22.36 25.31
CA LEU A 159 -10.90 22.15 25.71
C LEU A 159 -10.55 20.66 25.72
N MET A 160 -11.39 19.82 26.33
CA MET A 160 -11.19 18.36 26.35
C MET A 160 -11.20 17.77 24.93
N ASN A 161 -12.13 18.18 24.07
CA ASN A 161 -12.17 17.74 22.67
C ASN A 161 -10.93 18.16 21.87
N ALA A 162 -10.37 19.35 22.12
CA ALA A 162 -9.14 19.80 21.47
C ALA A 162 -7.92 18.96 21.91
N GLN A 163 -7.84 18.61 23.19
CA GLN A 163 -6.79 17.73 23.73
C GLN A 163 -6.90 16.30 23.16
N MET A 164 -8.11 15.72 23.12
CA MET A 164 -8.35 14.42 22.49
C MET A 164 -7.98 14.43 21.00
N ALA A 165 -8.26 15.51 20.27
CA ALA A 165 -7.85 15.65 18.88
C ALA A 165 -6.32 15.74 18.73
N GLU A 166 -5.60 16.37 19.67
CA GLU A 166 -4.14 16.40 19.68
C GLU A 166 -3.55 14.99 19.92
N ASP A 167 -4.10 14.23 20.87
CA ASP A 167 -3.71 12.83 21.12
C ASP A 167 -3.91 11.94 19.87
N GLU A 168 -5.07 12.03 19.21
CA GLU A 168 -5.37 11.28 17.98
C GLU A 168 -4.45 11.68 16.80
N ILE A 169 -4.06 12.97 16.71
CA ILE A 169 -3.09 13.43 15.72
C ILE A 169 -1.71 12.83 15.99
N MET A 170 -1.27 12.75 17.25
CA MET A 170 -0.02 12.09 17.62
C MET A 170 -0.05 10.60 17.28
N MET A 171 -1.12 9.87 17.63
CA MET A 171 -1.28 8.46 17.25
C MET A 171 -1.30 8.26 15.73
N THR A 172 -1.94 9.15 14.98
CA THR A 172 -1.96 9.11 13.51
C THR A 172 -0.57 9.33 12.92
N MET A 173 0.23 10.24 13.47
CA MET A 173 1.62 10.46 13.06
C MET A 173 2.51 9.24 13.35
N ASP A 174 2.30 8.55 14.47
CA ASP A 174 2.99 7.29 14.78
C ASP A 174 2.58 6.15 13.83
N ILE A 175 1.28 6.01 13.52
CA ILE A 175 0.81 5.04 12.52
C ILE A 175 1.41 5.34 11.15
N MET A 176 1.56 6.60 10.75
CA MET A 176 2.11 6.93 9.44
C MET A 176 3.61 6.64 9.31
N GLN A 177 4.36 6.48 10.40
CA GLN A 177 5.73 5.95 10.36
C GLN A 177 5.77 4.50 9.83
N TYR A 178 4.71 3.71 10.00
CA TYR A 178 4.60 2.36 9.40
C TYR A 178 4.52 2.39 7.87
N GLN A 179 4.22 3.53 7.25
CA GLN A 179 4.24 3.67 5.78
C GLN A 179 5.63 3.39 5.20
N ASP A 180 6.72 3.70 5.94
CA ASP A 180 8.08 3.38 5.49
C ASP A 180 8.30 1.86 5.38
N ILE A 181 7.68 1.06 6.24
CA ILE A 181 7.71 -0.41 6.14
C ILE A 181 7.03 -0.89 4.84
N HIS A 182 5.98 -0.22 4.38
CA HIS A 182 5.33 -0.54 3.11
C HIS A 182 6.23 -0.19 1.91
N ARG A 183 6.92 0.97 1.94
CA ARG A 183 7.97 1.31 0.96
C ARG A 183 9.05 0.23 0.90
N GLN A 184 9.64 -0.14 2.04
CA GLN A 184 10.68 -1.17 2.12
C GLN A 184 10.21 -2.55 1.60
N LYS A 185 8.96 -2.93 1.88
CA LYS A 185 8.35 -4.16 1.34
C LYS A 185 8.25 -4.11 -0.20
N ILE A 186 7.83 -2.98 -0.78
CA ILE A 186 7.74 -2.80 -2.23
C ILE A 186 9.14 -2.82 -2.87
N GLU A 187 10.12 -2.10 -2.31
CA GLU A 187 11.52 -2.13 -2.77
C GLU A 187 12.11 -3.55 -2.79
N ARG A 188 11.80 -4.36 -1.77
CA ARG A 188 12.20 -5.77 -1.71
C ARG A 188 11.57 -6.59 -2.83
N VAL A 189 10.26 -6.44 -3.08
CA VAL A 189 9.55 -7.12 -4.18
C VAL A 189 10.12 -6.70 -5.53
N ILE A 190 10.34 -5.40 -5.75
CA ILE A 190 10.96 -4.85 -6.95
C ILE A 190 12.34 -5.47 -7.22
N ASN A 191 13.19 -5.57 -6.19
CA ASN A 191 14.51 -6.17 -6.32
C ASN A 191 14.45 -7.68 -6.62
N VAL A 192 13.52 -8.42 -6.02
CA VAL A 192 13.26 -9.83 -6.35
C VAL A 192 12.78 -9.98 -7.80
N MET A 193 11.87 -9.14 -8.28
CA MET A 193 11.37 -9.17 -9.67
C MET A 193 12.47 -8.83 -10.69
N ARG A 194 13.32 -7.82 -10.39
CA ARG A 194 14.50 -7.49 -11.21
C ARG A 194 15.50 -8.65 -11.24
N ALA A 195 15.70 -9.37 -10.13
CA ALA A 195 16.54 -10.56 -10.07
C ALA A 195 15.94 -11.74 -10.85
N LEU A 196 14.63 -11.99 -10.72
CA LEU A 196 13.91 -13.05 -11.44
C LEU A 196 13.96 -12.84 -12.96
N SER A 197 13.79 -11.60 -13.43
CA SER A 197 13.94 -11.26 -14.84
C SER A 197 15.35 -11.55 -15.36
N LYS A 198 16.40 -11.16 -14.61
CA LYS A 198 17.79 -11.48 -14.96
C LYS A 198 18.05 -12.99 -14.97
N TYR A 199 17.52 -13.72 -13.99
CA TYR A 199 17.64 -15.17 -13.90
C TYR A 199 16.98 -15.87 -15.09
N MET A 200 15.76 -15.47 -15.46
CA MET A 200 15.09 -15.98 -16.66
C MET A 200 15.89 -15.67 -17.94
N SER A 201 16.37 -14.43 -18.11
CA SER A 201 17.23 -14.09 -19.25
C SER A 201 18.48 -14.95 -19.32
N ALA A 202 19.18 -15.14 -18.19
CA ALA A 202 20.39 -15.98 -18.11
C ALA A 202 20.10 -17.48 -18.29
N LEU A 203 18.90 -17.95 -17.95
CA LEU A 203 18.46 -19.34 -18.17
C LEU A 203 18.15 -19.62 -19.65
N PHE A 204 17.69 -18.61 -20.39
CA PHE A 204 17.53 -18.68 -21.85
C PHE A 204 18.80 -18.34 -22.64
N GLU A 205 19.79 -17.68 -22.02
CA GLU A 205 21.09 -17.38 -22.62
C GLU A 205 21.95 -18.64 -22.74
N GLY A 206 21.86 -19.30 -23.89
CA GLY A 206 22.59 -20.54 -24.18
C GLY A 206 24.10 -20.34 -24.25
N SER A 207 24.87 -21.34 -23.80
CA SER A 207 26.35 -21.35 -23.84
C SER A 207 26.98 -21.39 -25.25
N LYS A 208 26.16 -21.31 -26.30
CA LYS A 208 26.58 -21.18 -27.70
C LYS A 208 26.02 -19.89 -28.27
N ASP A 209 26.93 -19.07 -28.78
CA ASP A 209 26.67 -18.00 -29.76
C ASP A 209 25.60 -18.43 -30.77
N ASP A 210 24.54 -17.63 -30.89
CA ASP A 210 23.37 -17.91 -31.74
C ASP A 210 23.77 -18.15 -33.20
N SER A 211 24.83 -17.47 -33.66
CA SER A 211 25.46 -17.64 -34.98
C SER A 211 26.00 -19.04 -35.26
N LYS A 212 26.16 -19.88 -34.21
CA LYS A 212 26.66 -21.26 -34.27
C LYS A 212 25.60 -22.29 -33.92
N ARG A 213 24.35 -21.87 -33.73
CA ARG A 213 23.20 -22.77 -33.57
C ARG A 213 22.75 -23.24 -34.96
N VAL A 214 22.13 -24.41 -35.01
CA VAL A 214 21.50 -24.88 -36.25
C VAL A 214 20.36 -23.91 -36.59
N SER A 215 20.31 -23.47 -37.84
CA SER A 215 19.23 -22.61 -38.35
C SER A 215 17.87 -23.20 -37.99
N SER A 216 16.92 -22.35 -37.54
CA SER A 216 15.55 -22.79 -37.28
C SER A 216 14.99 -23.51 -38.51
N ALA A 217 14.27 -24.61 -38.31
CA ALA A 217 13.55 -25.26 -39.38
C ALA A 217 12.51 -24.29 -39.94
N VAL A 218 12.56 -24.05 -41.26
CA VAL A 218 11.60 -23.18 -41.97
C VAL A 218 10.32 -23.96 -42.31
N HIS A 219 10.43 -25.28 -42.46
CA HIS A 219 9.31 -26.20 -42.67
C HIS A 219 9.43 -27.45 -41.80
N ILE A 220 8.29 -28.01 -41.41
CA ILE A 220 8.15 -29.31 -40.77
C ILE A 220 7.20 -30.23 -41.57
N HIS A 221 7.29 -31.54 -41.35
CA HIS A 221 6.36 -32.49 -41.96
C HIS A 221 4.94 -32.23 -41.45
N GLY A 222 4.05 -31.80 -42.35
CA GLY A 222 2.67 -31.44 -42.04
C GLY A 222 2.30 -29.98 -42.34
N ASP A 223 3.27 -29.11 -42.66
CA ASP A 223 2.97 -27.76 -43.15
C ASP A 223 2.28 -27.80 -44.52
N GLU A 224 1.16 -27.07 -44.64
CA GLU A 224 0.42 -26.94 -45.91
C GLU A 224 1.10 -25.93 -46.86
N THR A 225 1.82 -24.95 -46.33
CA THR A 225 2.54 -23.91 -47.08
C THR A 225 3.97 -24.36 -47.36
N THR A 226 4.24 -24.86 -48.57
CA THR A 226 5.54 -25.42 -48.97
C THR A 226 6.17 -24.70 -50.16
N GLU A 227 5.93 -23.38 -50.30
CA GLU A 227 6.41 -22.57 -51.44
C GLU A 227 7.94 -22.50 -51.54
N ASP A 228 8.67 -22.59 -50.41
CA ASP A 228 10.14 -22.62 -50.37
C ASP A 228 10.72 -24.06 -50.45
N VAL A 229 9.89 -25.10 -50.61
CA VAL A 229 10.33 -26.50 -50.73
C VAL A 229 10.53 -26.86 -52.20
N VAL A 230 11.77 -27.14 -52.59
CA VAL A 230 12.13 -27.57 -53.95
C VAL A 230 11.38 -28.88 -54.29
N SER A 231 10.57 -28.86 -55.35
CA SER A 231 9.77 -30.02 -55.75
C SER A 231 10.63 -31.11 -56.43
N SER A 232 10.07 -32.32 -56.57
CA SER A 232 10.76 -33.40 -57.29
C SER A 232 11.01 -33.07 -58.77
N GLU A 233 10.11 -32.32 -59.42
CA GLU A 233 10.31 -31.85 -60.80
C GLU A 233 11.43 -30.80 -60.89
N ASP A 234 11.54 -29.90 -59.91
CA ASP A 234 12.65 -28.92 -59.85
C ASP A 234 14.00 -29.62 -59.64
N ILE A 235 14.03 -30.68 -58.82
CA ILE A 235 15.21 -31.53 -58.61
C ILE A 235 15.59 -32.26 -59.92
N GLU A 236 14.63 -32.84 -60.64
CA GLU A 236 14.89 -33.49 -61.93
C GLU A 236 15.34 -32.50 -63.01
N ALA A 237 14.77 -31.28 -63.04
CA ALA A 237 15.21 -30.21 -63.92
C ALA A 237 16.66 -29.78 -63.62
N LEU A 238 17.03 -29.67 -62.34
CA LEU A 238 18.40 -29.39 -61.91
C LEU A 238 19.36 -30.52 -62.32
N ILE A 239 19.00 -31.79 -62.09
CA ILE A 239 19.79 -32.96 -62.51
C ILE A 239 19.97 -32.97 -64.04
N ALA A 240 18.91 -32.70 -64.81
CA ALA A 240 18.96 -32.62 -66.27
C ALA A 240 19.81 -31.44 -66.78
N SER A 241 19.89 -30.34 -66.02
CA SER A 241 20.78 -29.21 -66.34
C SER A 241 22.26 -29.53 -66.05
N LEU A 242 22.54 -30.26 -64.96
CA LEU A 242 23.89 -30.65 -64.55
C LEU A 242 24.44 -31.84 -65.37
N GLY A 243 23.58 -32.71 -65.87
CA GLY A 243 23.93 -33.82 -66.78
C GLY A 243 24.27 -33.38 -68.21
N LYS A 244 24.07 -32.10 -68.56
CA LYS A 244 24.51 -31.51 -69.84
C LYS A 244 25.88 -30.83 -69.67
N LYS A 245 26.92 -31.65 -69.58
CA LYS A 245 28.32 -31.19 -69.63
C LYS A 245 29.20 -32.13 -70.42
#